data_AF-A0A365D3X9-F1
#
_entry.id   AF-A0A365D3X9-F1
#
_cell.length_a   1.000
_cell.length_b   1.000
_cell.length_c   1.000
_cell.angle_alpha   90.00
_cell.angle_beta   90.00
_cell.angle_gamma   90.00
#
_symmetry.space_group_name_H-M   'P 1'
#
loop_
_entity.id
_entity.type
_entity.pdbx_description
1 polymer ?
#
loop_
_entity_poly.entity_id
_entity_poly.type
_entity_poly.pdbx_seq_one_letter_code
_entity_poly.pdbx_strand_id
1 'polypeptide(L)'
;MVGQVRDSADRRLTVLPAVDITKTLDQTKTMLASIDVKPAECKELAAASAVPNVDGATMAIGMSTDAGTGAATALSLIAGLDQSLLGKVASSADQLAKCSSMTMTASGMEVSVTVKALQGVGSVPGVFAYRTDATLPDGRTQSTVTAQAVQQGVVLTSVASGGASEDDAVQRAGALLDSAAALVK
;
A
#
# COMPACT_ATOMS: atom_id res chain seq x y z
N MET A 1 11.14 8.11 -12.74
CA MET A 1 11.66 7.57 -11.46
C MET A 1 11.16 6.15 -11.24
N VAL A 2 9.85 5.88 -11.24
CA VAL A 2 9.32 4.53 -10.98
C VAL A 2 9.86 3.44 -11.91
N GLY A 3 9.95 3.68 -13.23
CA GLY A 3 10.53 2.70 -14.16
C GLY A 3 12.05 2.46 -14.03
N GLN A 4 12.72 3.20 -13.15
CA GLN A 4 14.13 2.99 -12.79
C GLN A 4 14.28 2.22 -11.47
N VAL A 5 13.19 2.08 -10.70
CA VAL A 5 13.17 1.28 -9.48
C VAL A 5 13.23 -0.18 -9.87
N ARG A 6 13.98 -0.94 -9.08
CA ARG A 6 14.09 -2.38 -9.19
C ARG A 6 13.49 -3.04 -7.97
N ASP A 7 12.87 -4.19 -8.17
CA ASP A 7 12.41 -5.03 -7.06
C ASP A 7 13.59 -5.78 -6.41
N SER A 8 13.29 -6.55 -5.37
CA SER A 8 14.27 -7.34 -4.62
C SER A 8 15.01 -8.40 -5.45
N ALA A 9 14.52 -8.73 -6.65
CA ALA A 9 15.13 -9.66 -7.59
C ALA A 9 15.83 -8.92 -8.76
N ASP A 10 16.14 -7.64 -8.59
CA ASP A 10 16.75 -6.76 -9.59
C ASP A 10 15.90 -6.53 -10.86
N ARG A 11 14.61 -6.87 -10.84
CA ARG A 11 13.70 -6.68 -11.98
C ARG A 11 13.16 -5.26 -12.01
N ARG A 12 13.08 -4.68 -13.21
CA ARG A 12 12.48 -3.36 -13.40
C ARG A 12 10.97 -3.42 -13.18
N LEU A 13 10.43 -2.41 -12.52
CA LEU A 13 8.98 -2.24 -12.40
C LEU A 13 8.37 -1.89 -13.77
N THR A 14 7.26 -2.54 -14.08
CA THR A 14 6.39 -2.15 -15.19
C THR A 14 5.59 -0.93 -14.76
N VAL A 15 5.82 0.20 -15.42
CA VAL A 15 5.14 1.47 -15.13
C VAL A 15 3.73 1.42 -15.70
N LEU A 16 2.73 1.72 -14.87
CA LEU A 16 1.35 1.87 -15.32
C LEU A 16 1.17 3.19 -16.09
N PRO A 17 0.50 3.17 -17.25
CA PRO A 17 0.07 4.39 -17.94
C PRO A 17 -0.83 5.24 -17.04
N ALA A 18 -0.71 6.57 -17.11
CA ALA A 18 -1.50 7.48 -16.30
C ALA A 18 -3.03 7.27 -16.44
N VAL A 19 -3.49 6.94 -17.66
CA VAL A 19 -4.90 6.62 -17.92
C VAL A 19 -5.39 5.37 -17.17
N ASP A 20 -4.52 4.37 -17.02
CA ASP A 20 -4.85 3.14 -16.30
C ASP A 20 -4.83 3.39 -14.79
N ILE A 21 -3.91 4.24 -14.31
CA ILE A 21 -3.86 4.68 -12.91
C ILE A 21 -5.18 5.37 -12.54
N THR A 22 -5.63 6.36 -13.30
CA THR A 22 -6.90 7.07 -13.04
C THR A 22 -8.08 6.11 -13.01
N LYS A 23 -8.14 5.18 -13.98
CA LYS A 23 -9.19 4.18 -14.04
C LYS A 23 -9.18 3.26 -12.82
N THR A 24 -8.01 2.80 -12.38
CA THR A 24 -7.86 1.99 -11.16
C THR A 24 -8.33 2.76 -9.93
N LEU A 25 -7.97 4.04 -9.79
CA LEU A 25 -8.40 4.88 -8.68
C LEU A 25 -9.92 5.06 -8.65
N ASP A 26 -10.56 5.31 -9.78
CA ASP A 26 -12.01 5.45 -9.88
C ASP A 26 -12.74 4.15 -9.56
N GLN A 27 -12.20 3.02 -10.01
CA GLN A 27 -12.71 1.70 -9.67
C GLN A 27 -12.58 1.42 -8.16
N THR A 28 -11.43 1.72 -7.56
CA THR A 28 -11.22 1.56 -6.12
C THR A 28 -12.14 2.48 -5.32
N LYS A 29 -12.35 3.73 -5.74
CA LYS A 29 -13.28 4.67 -5.10
C LYS A 29 -14.72 4.16 -5.14
N THR A 30 -15.15 3.67 -6.29
CA THR A 30 -16.49 3.08 -6.47
C THR A 30 -16.66 1.84 -5.59
N MET A 31 -15.63 0.99 -5.53
CA MET A 31 -15.61 -0.18 -4.65
C MET A 31 -15.69 0.22 -3.18
N LEU A 32 -14.85 1.15 -2.71
CA LEU A 32 -14.89 1.66 -1.32
C LEU A 32 -16.22 2.31 -0.96
N ALA A 33 -16.87 3.01 -1.89
CA ALA A 33 -18.20 3.58 -1.67
C ALA A 33 -19.27 2.49 -1.43
N SER A 34 -19.05 1.29 -1.97
CA SER A 34 -19.94 0.14 -1.81
C SER A 34 -19.62 -0.74 -0.59
N ILE A 35 -18.55 -0.42 0.16
CA ILE A 35 -18.09 -1.20 1.31
C ILE A 35 -18.64 -0.61 2.63
N ASP A 36 -19.23 -1.48 3.44
CA ASP A 36 -19.52 -1.21 4.85
C ASP A 36 -18.32 -1.65 5.71
N VAL A 37 -17.79 -0.77 6.55
CA VAL A 37 -16.64 -1.04 7.42
C VAL A 37 -17.09 -0.97 8.87
N LYS A 38 -16.81 -2.04 9.62
CA LYS A 38 -17.04 -2.11 11.06
C LYS A 38 -15.73 -2.33 11.81
N PRO A 39 -15.44 -1.54 12.87
CA PRO A 39 -16.22 -0.41 13.35
C PRO A 39 -16.14 0.80 12.40
N ALA A 40 -17.17 1.67 12.42
CA ALA A 40 -17.32 2.76 11.44
C ALA A 40 -16.17 3.79 11.50
N GLU A 41 -15.55 3.95 12.68
CA GLU A 41 -14.34 4.76 12.87
C GLU A 41 -13.13 4.28 12.04
N CYS A 42 -13.14 3.00 11.60
CA CYS A 42 -12.08 2.42 10.77
C CYS A 42 -12.30 2.60 9.28
N LYS A 43 -13.41 3.23 8.86
CA LYS A 43 -13.71 3.49 7.45
C LYS A 43 -12.64 4.38 6.80
N GLU A 44 -12.11 5.35 7.54
CA GLU A 44 -11.02 6.20 7.06
C GLU A 44 -9.74 5.40 6.82
N LEU A 45 -9.39 4.44 7.69
CA LEU A 45 -8.22 3.59 7.50
C LEU A 45 -8.39 2.64 6.31
N ALA A 46 -9.58 2.04 6.16
CA ALA A 46 -9.91 1.23 5.00
C ALA A 46 -9.81 2.03 3.69
N ALA A 47 -10.20 3.32 3.72
CA ALA A 47 -10.02 4.23 2.60
C ALA A 47 -8.56 4.68 2.40
N ALA A 48 -7.79 4.87 3.48
CA ALA A 48 -6.37 5.26 3.43
C ALA A 48 -5.46 4.14 2.92
N SER A 49 -5.93 2.89 3.02
CA SER A 49 -5.28 1.72 2.42
C SER A 49 -5.39 1.72 0.89
N ALA A 50 -6.32 2.50 0.32
CA ALA A 50 -6.36 2.77 -1.10
C ALA A 50 -5.41 3.91 -1.46
N VAL A 51 -4.86 3.85 -2.67
CA VAL A 51 -4.00 4.91 -3.19
C VAL A 51 -4.78 6.22 -3.18
N PRO A 52 -4.29 7.28 -2.49
CA PRO A 52 -5.03 8.51 -2.36
C PRO A 52 -5.14 9.19 -3.73
N ASN A 53 -6.37 9.38 -4.20
CA ASN A 53 -6.66 10.22 -5.36
C ASN A 53 -6.70 11.67 -4.89
N VAL A 54 -5.62 12.41 -5.14
CA VAL A 54 -5.49 13.81 -4.72
C VAL A 54 -5.42 14.67 -5.97
N ASP A 55 -6.42 15.53 -6.14
CA ASP A 55 -6.46 16.48 -7.25
C ASP A 55 -5.21 17.37 -7.22
N GLY A 56 -4.49 17.41 -8.35
CA GLY A 56 -3.25 18.17 -8.48
C GLY A 56 -1.98 17.43 -8.04
N ALA A 57 -2.07 16.23 -7.47
CA ALA A 57 -0.90 15.42 -7.18
C ALA A 57 -0.39 14.69 -8.43
N THR A 58 0.93 14.63 -8.59
CA THR A 58 1.57 13.82 -9.64
C THR A 58 1.81 12.43 -9.08
N MET A 59 1.28 11.41 -9.76
CA MET A 59 1.38 10.02 -9.35
C MET A 59 2.10 9.17 -10.39
N ALA A 60 2.94 8.25 -9.92
CA ALA A 60 3.50 7.20 -10.74
C ALA A 60 3.41 5.86 -10.00
N ILE A 61 2.94 4.82 -10.67
CA ILE A 61 2.81 3.47 -10.12
C ILE A 61 3.61 2.50 -10.97
N GLY A 62 4.33 1.60 -10.31
CA GLY A 62 5.10 0.54 -10.93
C GLY A 62 4.82 -0.78 -10.24
N MET A 63 4.74 -1.86 -11.00
CA MET A 63 4.45 -3.18 -10.48
C MET A 63 5.46 -4.21 -11.01
N SER A 64 5.75 -5.20 -10.18
CA SER A 64 6.52 -6.38 -10.56
C SER A 64 5.85 -7.61 -9.97
N THR A 65 5.68 -8.64 -10.80
CA THR A 65 5.06 -9.91 -10.40
C THR A 65 5.96 -11.05 -10.81
N ASP A 66 6.22 -11.95 -9.88
CA ASP A 66 6.93 -13.20 -10.10
C ASP A 66 5.95 -14.30 -10.48
N ALA A 67 6.02 -14.77 -11.73
CA ALA A 67 5.12 -15.82 -12.21
C ALA A 67 5.42 -17.21 -11.60
N GLY A 68 6.62 -17.44 -11.07
CA GLY A 68 7.02 -18.74 -10.49
C GLY A 68 6.57 -18.91 -9.05
N THR A 69 6.50 -17.82 -8.29
CA THR A 69 6.16 -17.81 -6.85
C THR A 69 4.84 -17.12 -6.54
N GLY A 70 4.23 -16.44 -7.52
CA GLY A 70 3.05 -15.60 -7.31
C GLY A 70 3.32 -14.32 -6.51
N ALA A 71 4.59 -14.03 -6.26
CA ALA A 71 5.02 -12.90 -5.45
C ALA A 71 4.81 -11.58 -6.23
N ALA A 72 4.04 -10.66 -5.69
CA ALA A 72 3.79 -9.36 -6.31
C ALA A 72 4.39 -8.25 -5.46
N THR A 73 4.83 -7.19 -6.13
CA THR A 73 5.25 -5.92 -5.52
C THR A 73 4.71 -4.77 -6.34
N ALA A 74 4.31 -3.71 -5.66
CA ALA A 74 3.92 -2.45 -6.28
C ALA A 74 4.58 -1.30 -5.54
N LEU A 75 4.93 -0.26 -6.27
CA LEU A 75 5.41 1.00 -5.74
C LEU A 75 4.56 2.11 -6.31
N SER A 76 4.05 2.99 -5.46
CA SER A 76 3.52 4.28 -5.87
C SER A 76 4.36 5.42 -5.31
N LEU A 77 4.54 6.45 -6.15
CA LEU A 77 5.15 7.72 -5.80
C LEU A 77 4.10 8.80 -5.99
N ILE A 78 3.89 9.62 -4.96
CA ILE A 78 2.95 10.74 -5.03
C ILE A 78 3.67 12.01 -4.61
N ALA A 79 3.71 12.98 -5.51
CA ALA A 79 4.31 14.29 -5.30
C ALA A 79 3.27 15.41 -5.44
N GLY A 80 3.53 16.56 -4.83
CA GLY A 80 2.62 17.72 -4.86
C GLY A 80 1.50 17.66 -3.82
N LEU A 81 1.65 16.83 -2.78
CA LEU A 81 0.74 16.80 -1.64
C LEU A 81 0.99 18.00 -0.73
N ASP A 82 -0.09 18.56 -0.18
CA ASP A 82 0.02 19.58 0.86
C ASP A 82 0.53 19.00 2.19
N GLN A 83 1.00 19.88 3.08
CA GLN A 83 1.55 19.46 4.38
C GLN A 83 0.53 18.77 5.28
N SER A 84 -0.77 19.02 5.09
CA SER A 84 -1.82 18.37 5.89
C SER A 84 -1.98 16.90 5.50
N LEU A 85 -1.89 16.58 4.21
CA LEU A 85 -1.94 15.22 3.69
C LEU A 85 -0.66 14.44 4.02
N LEU A 86 0.50 15.09 3.96
CA LEU A 86 1.77 14.50 4.41
C LEU A 86 1.74 14.19 5.91
N GLY A 87 1.19 15.10 6.73
CA GLY A 87 1.00 14.89 8.16
C GLY A 87 0.04 13.73 8.48
N LYS A 88 -1.00 13.55 7.66
CA LYS A 88 -1.94 12.42 7.80
C LYS A 88 -1.25 11.07 7.63
N VAL A 89 -0.40 10.93 6.61
CA VAL A 89 0.40 9.70 6.38
C VAL A 89 1.30 9.40 7.58
N ALA A 90 1.93 10.42 8.17
CA ALA A 90 2.74 10.26 9.38
C ALA A 90 1.90 9.89 10.63
N SER A 91 0.64 10.35 10.70
CA SER A 91 -0.27 10.06 11.82
C SER A 91 -1.06 8.75 11.68
N SER A 92 -0.97 8.07 10.53
CA SER A 92 -1.74 6.84 10.25
C SER A 92 -1.43 5.69 11.22
N ALA A 93 -0.28 5.73 11.90
CA ALA A 93 0.10 4.74 12.91
C ALA A 93 -0.88 4.67 14.10
N ASP A 94 -1.37 5.81 14.57
CA ASP A 94 -2.28 5.87 15.73
C ASP A 94 -3.69 5.37 15.38
N GLN A 95 -4.13 5.56 14.13
CA GLN A 95 -5.38 4.99 13.64
C GLN A 95 -5.28 3.47 13.44
N LEU A 96 -4.10 2.98 13.05
CA LEU A 96 -3.86 1.55 12.83
C LEU A 96 -4.07 0.72 14.09
N ALA A 97 -3.59 1.21 15.24
CA ALA A 97 -3.73 0.52 16.52
C ALA A 97 -5.20 0.38 16.96
N LYS A 98 -6.05 1.36 16.64
CA LYS A 98 -7.49 1.33 16.95
C LYS A 98 -8.28 0.43 16.00
N CYS A 99 -7.77 0.26 14.78
CA CYS A 99 -8.41 -0.45 13.69
C CYS A 99 -7.68 -1.74 13.32
N SER A 100 -7.02 -2.36 14.29
CA SER A 100 -6.24 -3.59 14.11
C SER A 100 -7.08 -4.79 13.70
N SER A 101 -8.39 -4.75 13.90
CA SER A 101 -9.35 -5.74 13.40
C SER A 101 -10.59 -5.01 12.93
N MET A 102 -10.99 -5.26 11.69
CA MET A 102 -12.19 -4.70 11.10
C MET A 102 -12.87 -5.74 10.20
N THR A 103 -14.15 -5.52 9.98
CA THR A 103 -14.94 -6.32 9.06
C THR A 103 -15.37 -5.42 7.91
N MET A 104 -15.12 -5.85 6.69
CA MET A 104 -15.50 -5.16 5.47
C MET A 104 -16.56 -5.98 4.74
N THR A 105 -17.73 -5.40 4.50
CA THR A 105 -18.77 -6.04 3.69
C THR A 105 -18.76 -5.44 2.29
N ALA A 106 -18.41 -6.23 1.28
CA ALA A 106 -18.37 -5.84 -0.12
C ALA A 106 -19.32 -6.74 -0.93
N SER A 107 -20.25 -6.17 -1.68
CA SER A 107 -21.21 -6.94 -2.51
C SER A 107 -21.96 -8.05 -1.75
N GLY A 108 -22.27 -7.82 -0.46
CA GLY A 108 -22.93 -8.78 0.42
C GLY A 108 -22.02 -9.89 0.98
N MET A 109 -20.73 -9.88 0.66
CA MET A 109 -19.75 -10.79 1.23
C MET A 109 -18.98 -10.11 2.35
N GLU A 110 -18.92 -10.77 3.49
CA GLU A 110 -18.17 -10.31 4.65
C GLU A 110 -16.71 -10.77 4.54
N VAL A 111 -15.78 -9.84 4.66
CA VAL A 111 -14.34 -10.06 4.65
C VAL A 111 -13.79 -9.58 5.98
N SER A 112 -13.18 -10.49 6.74
CA SER A 112 -12.49 -10.12 7.97
C SER A 112 -11.11 -9.60 7.62
N VAL A 113 -10.76 -8.42 8.14
CA VAL A 113 -9.49 -7.74 7.86
C VAL A 113 -8.77 -7.49 9.18
N THR A 114 -7.59 -8.07 9.33
CA THR A 114 -6.70 -7.82 10.46
C THR A 114 -5.55 -6.96 10.01
N VAL A 115 -5.19 -5.94 10.79
CA VAL A 115 -4.08 -5.05 10.51
C VAL A 115 -3.07 -5.13 11.65
N LYS A 116 -1.80 -5.38 11.32
CA LYS A 116 -0.70 -5.50 12.27
C LYS A 116 0.42 -4.56 11.88
N ALA A 117 0.78 -3.64 12.78
CA ALA A 117 1.95 -2.79 12.57
C ALA A 117 3.23 -3.63 12.52
N LEU A 118 4.15 -3.24 11.63
CA LEU A 118 5.46 -3.87 11.45
C LEU A 118 6.54 -2.87 11.84
N GLN A 119 7.60 -3.36 12.49
CA GLN A 119 8.75 -2.56 12.87
C GLN A 119 9.98 -2.99 12.06
N GLY A 120 10.91 -2.06 11.85
CA GLY A 120 12.18 -2.34 11.17
C GLY A 120 12.05 -2.64 9.67
N VAL A 121 10.99 -2.17 9.02
CA VAL A 121 10.81 -2.33 7.58
C VAL A 121 11.57 -1.24 6.84
N GLY A 122 12.55 -1.63 6.02
CA GLY A 122 13.41 -0.70 5.29
C GLY A 122 14.35 0.11 6.18
N SER A 123 15.07 1.04 5.56
CA SER A 123 16.09 1.91 6.17
C SER A 123 15.75 3.40 6.11
N VAL A 124 14.71 3.78 5.36
CA VAL A 124 14.26 5.19 5.28
C VAL A 124 13.79 5.67 6.67
N PRO A 125 14.20 6.86 7.13
CA PRO A 125 13.70 7.42 8.38
C PRO A 125 12.19 7.66 8.35
N GLY A 126 11.50 7.32 9.45
CA GLY A 126 10.06 7.56 9.57
C GLY A 126 9.19 6.62 8.74
N VAL A 127 9.72 5.45 8.32
CA VAL A 127 8.91 4.43 7.67
C VAL A 127 7.80 3.96 8.61
N PHE A 128 6.60 3.95 8.06
CA PHE A 128 5.44 3.34 8.65
C PHE A 128 5.07 2.10 7.85
N ALA A 129 5.03 0.93 8.48
CA ALA A 129 4.70 -0.31 7.79
C ALA A 129 3.68 -1.13 8.57
N TYR A 130 2.85 -1.85 7.83
CA TYR A 130 1.84 -2.73 8.38
C TYR A 130 1.52 -3.89 7.44
N ARG A 131 1.05 -4.98 8.05
CA ARG A 131 0.49 -6.14 7.36
C ARG A 131 -1.02 -6.07 7.47
N THR A 132 -1.69 -6.32 6.35
CA THR A 132 -3.14 -6.50 6.27
C THR A 132 -3.43 -7.94 5.87
N ASP A 133 -4.18 -8.66 6.69
CA ASP A 133 -4.65 -10.01 6.43
C ASP A 133 -6.15 -9.97 6.16
N ALA A 134 -6.54 -10.28 4.92
CA ALA A 134 -7.94 -10.35 4.51
C ALA A 134 -8.37 -11.82 4.39
N THR A 135 -9.24 -12.27 5.29
CA THR A 135 -9.84 -13.61 5.24
C THR A 135 -11.10 -13.57 4.38
N LEU A 136 -11.02 -14.25 3.24
CA LEU A 136 -12.12 -14.42 2.30
C LEU A 136 -13.18 -15.40 2.86
N PRO A 137 -14.43 -15.36 2.35
CA PRO A 137 -15.49 -16.28 2.76
C PRO A 137 -15.18 -17.77 2.55
N ASP A 138 -14.24 -18.09 1.64
CA ASP A 138 -13.77 -19.45 1.38
C ASP A 138 -12.69 -19.93 2.37
N GLY A 139 -12.38 -19.12 3.38
CA GLY A 139 -11.37 -19.40 4.40
C GLY A 139 -9.94 -19.09 3.98
N ARG A 140 -9.69 -18.67 2.73
CA ARG A 140 -8.35 -18.26 2.30
C ARG A 140 -8.02 -16.90 2.88
N THR A 141 -6.82 -16.78 3.45
CA THR A 141 -6.27 -15.50 3.91
C THR A 141 -5.34 -14.93 2.86
N GLN A 142 -5.56 -13.67 2.50
CA GLN A 142 -4.66 -12.89 1.65
C GLN A 142 -3.92 -11.88 2.50
N SER A 143 -2.62 -12.05 2.62
CA SER A 143 -1.73 -11.14 3.35
C SER A 143 -1.05 -10.18 2.39
N THR A 144 -1.05 -8.90 2.76
CA THR A 144 -0.37 -7.83 2.04
C THR A 144 0.42 -6.99 3.03
N VAL A 145 1.68 -6.71 2.72
CA VAL A 145 2.54 -5.80 3.47
C VAL A 145 2.56 -4.47 2.76
N THR A 146 2.24 -3.40 3.49
CA THR A 146 2.34 -2.01 3.02
C THR A 146 3.38 -1.29 3.84
N ALA A 147 4.30 -0.59 3.18
CA ALA A 147 5.31 0.25 3.79
C ALA A 147 5.29 1.63 3.15
N GLN A 148 5.26 2.68 3.98
CA GLN A 148 5.11 4.07 3.56
C GLN A 148 6.19 4.94 4.18
N ALA A 149 6.70 5.89 3.41
CA ALA A 149 7.61 6.91 3.90
C ALA A 149 7.38 8.22 3.16
N VAL A 150 7.74 9.33 3.80
CA VAL A 150 7.80 10.64 3.17
C VAL A 150 9.26 11.03 2.98
N GLN A 151 9.67 11.18 1.73
CA GLN A 151 11.03 11.60 1.37
C GLN A 151 10.95 12.87 0.54
N GLN A 152 11.49 13.98 1.06
CA GLN A 152 11.55 15.29 0.37
C GLN A 152 10.19 15.75 -0.23
N GLY A 153 9.09 15.54 0.49
CA GLY A 153 7.75 15.92 0.02
C GLY A 153 7.10 14.95 -0.98
N VAL A 154 7.73 13.80 -1.22
CA VAL A 154 7.17 12.68 -2.00
C VAL A 154 6.74 11.57 -1.04
N VAL A 155 5.49 11.15 -1.14
CA VAL A 155 5.01 9.93 -0.46
C VAL A 155 5.40 8.73 -1.29
N LEU A 156 6.17 7.85 -0.67
CA LEU A 156 6.58 6.55 -1.19
C LEU A 156 5.68 5.51 -0.55
N THR A 157 4.95 4.73 -1.34
CA THR A 157 4.19 3.58 -0.82
C THR A 157 4.63 2.32 -1.56
N SER A 158 5.21 1.40 -0.82
CA SER A 158 5.60 0.06 -1.26
C SER A 158 4.59 -0.94 -0.76
N VAL A 159 4.15 -1.85 -1.63
CA VAL A 159 3.22 -2.93 -1.32
C VAL A 159 3.82 -4.24 -1.79
N ALA A 160 3.79 -5.27 -0.96
CA ALA A 160 4.22 -6.62 -1.30
C ALA A 160 3.18 -7.65 -0.87
N SER A 161 2.95 -8.66 -1.70
CA SER A 161 2.08 -9.80 -1.39
C SER A 161 2.63 -11.09 -1.98
N GLY A 162 2.13 -12.23 -1.49
CA GLY A 162 2.62 -13.55 -1.87
C GLY A 162 4.10 -13.79 -1.52
N GLY A 163 4.74 -14.73 -2.20
CA GLY A 163 6.13 -15.11 -1.95
C GLY A 163 6.29 -16.33 -1.04
N ALA A 164 7.52 -16.59 -0.60
CA ALA A 164 7.86 -17.80 0.13
C ALA A 164 7.41 -17.77 1.60
N SER A 165 7.31 -16.58 2.19
CA SER A 165 6.90 -16.38 3.58
C SER A 165 6.45 -14.93 3.83
N GLU A 166 5.93 -14.66 5.02
CA GLU A 166 5.63 -13.30 5.46
C GLU A 166 6.91 -12.44 5.54
N ASP A 167 7.98 -12.97 6.13
CA ASP A 167 9.24 -12.25 6.28
C ASP A 167 9.83 -11.86 4.92
N ASP A 168 9.67 -12.73 3.91
CA ASP A 168 10.00 -12.41 2.52
C ASP A 168 9.21 -11.18 2.02
N ALA A 169 7.88 -11.16 2.19
CA ALA A 169 7.08 -10.00 1.78
C ALA A 169 7.49 -8.71 2.50
N VAL A 170 7.82 -8.78 3.79
CA VAL A 170 8.33 -7.64 4.57
C VAL A 170 9.66 -7.13 4.01
N GLN A 171 10.60 -8.03 3.75
CA GLN A 171 11.90 -7.69 3.16
C GLN A 171 11.75 -7.06 1.79
N ARG A 172 10.89 -7.63 0.93
CA ARG A 172 10.63 -7.10 -0.42
C ARG A 172 10.01 -5.71 -0.39
N ALA A 173 9.04 -5.48 0.50
CA ALA A 173 8.41 -4.17 0.67
C ALA A 173 9.44 -3.12 1.11
N GLY A 174 10.28 -3.44 2.12
CA GLY A 174 11.31 -2.55 2.62
C GLY A 174 12.39 -2.22 1.58
N ALA A 175 12.93 -3.25 0.92
CA ALA A 175 13.96 -3.07 -0.11
C ALA A 175 13.48 -2.21 -1.30
N LEU A 176 12.21 -2.37 -1.70
CA LEU A 176 11.61 -1.57 -2.75
C LEU A 176 11.43 -0.11 -2.32
N LEU A 177 11.05 0.12 -1.07
CA LEU A 177 10.91 1.46 -0.50
C LEU A 177 12.26 2.18 -0.41
N ASP A 178 13.30 1.47 0.03
CA ASP A 178 14.68 1.98 0.10
C ASP A 178 15.21 2.35 -1.29
N SER A 179 14.99 1.46 -2.27
CA SER A 179 15.37 1.69 -3.67
C SER A 179 14.67 2.90 -4.26
N ALA A 180 13.39 3.11 -3.92
CA ALA A 180 12.64 4.28 -4.34
C ALA A 180 13.20 5.56 -3.69
N ALA A 181 13.44 5.55 -2.38
CA ALA A 181 13.95 6.71 -1.64
C ALA A 181 15.33 7.15 -2.12
N ALA A 182 16.21 6.22 -2.48
CA ALA A 182 17.53 6.53 -3.04
C ALA A 182 17.48 7.27 -4.39
N LEU A 183 16.36 7.18 -5.11
CA LEU A 183 16.18 7.86 -6.40
C LEU A 183 15.51 9.24 -6.27
N VAL A 184 14.90 9.56 -5.12
CA VAL A 184 14.34 10.89 -4.82
C VAL A 184 15.49 11.84 -4.46
N LYS A 185 15.61 12.95 -5.19
CA LYS A 185 16.69 13.93 -5.10
C LYS A 185 16.17 15.31 -4.77
#